data_AF-A0A953KFH4-F1
#
_entry.id   AF-A0A953KFH4-F1
#
_cell.length_a   1.000
_cell.length_b   1.000
_cell.length_c   1.000
_cell.angle_alpha   90.00
_cell.angle_beta   90.00
_cell.angle_gamma   90.00
#
_symmetry.space_group_name_H-M   'P 1'
#
loop_
_entity.id
_entity.type
_entity.pdbx_description
1 polymer ?
#
loop_
_entity_poly.entity_id
_entity_poly.type
_entity_poly.pdbx_seq_one_letter_code
_entity_poly.pdbx_strand_id
1 'polypeptide(L)'
;MPRLICIDYGSKRCGIAVTDPLQIIVQGLETVSTPDLFDFIRNYVQKEQIEKMFVGIPIHKDGTETYLAADIRKFVTKFNADYPEIPVIEIDEQFTSVRAKSILIEGGVKKKDRRDKAEIDKVSAVIMLQQYLGHI
;
A
#
# COMPACT_ATOMS: atom_id res chain seq x y z
N MET A 1 11.09 6.15 -16.71
CA MET A 1 9.65 6.41 -16.47
C MET A 1 9.39 6.12 -15.01
N PRO A 2 8.63 6.98 -14.32
CA PRO A 2 8.47 6.91 -12.89
C PRO A 2 7.46 5.82 -12.48
N ARG A 3 7.74 5.14 -11.36
CA ARG A 3 6.92 4.07 -10.80
C ARG A 3 5.77 4.64 -9.98
N LEU A 4 4.70 3.86 -9.83
CA LEU A 4 3.70 4.10 -8.79
C LEU A 4 4.05 3.26 -7.57
N ILE A 5 3.78 3.79 -6.36
CA ILE A 5 3.94 3.07 -5.10
C ILE A 5 2.62 3.08 -4.33
N CYS A 6 2.26 1.95 -3.74
CA CYS A 6 1.08 1.81 -2.89
C CYS A 6 1.47 1.27 -1.52
N ILE A 7 0.89 1.84 -0.47
CA ILE A 7 1.13 1.47 0.92
C ILE A 7 -0.20 1.07 1.56
N ASP A 8 -0.29 -0.18 2.01
CA ASP A 8 -1.29 -0.62 2.99
C ASP A 8 -0.77 -0.23 4.37
N TYR A 9 -1.36 0.79 4.98
CA TYR A 9 -0.87 1.36 6.24
C TYR A 9 -1.55 0.67 7.43
N GLY A 10 -0.84 -0.31 8.02
CA GLY A 10 -1.25 -0.93 9.27
C GLY A 10 -0.61 -0.31 10.52
N SER A 11 -1.14 -0.66 11.71
CA SER A 11 -0.68 -0.11 12.99
C SER A 11 0.62 -0.71 13.51
N LYS A 12 1.00 -1.88 12.97
CA LYS A 12 2.24 -2.59 13.34
C LYS A 12 3.20 -2.74 12.17
N ARG A 13 2.66 -2.90 10.98
CA ARG A 13 3.41 -3.13 9.75
C ARG A 13 2.65 -2.53 8.58
N CYS A 14 3.36 -2.24 7.51
CA CYS A 14 2.81 -1.66 6.30
C CYS A 14 3.24 -2.50 5.11
N GLY A 15 2.27 -2.92 4.30
CA GLY A 15 2.52 -3.60 3.03
C GLY A 15 2.85 -2.59 1.94
N ILE A 16 3.84 -2.88 1.11
CA ILE A 16 4.27 -1.98 0.04
C ILE A 16 4.23 -2.72 -1.29
N ALA A 17 3.63 -2.08 -2.29
CA ALA A 17 3.62 -2.55 -3.67
C ALA A 17 4.06 -1.43 -4.61
N VAL A 18 4.67 -1.81 -5.73
CA VAL A 18 5.13 -0.87 -6.75
C VAL A 18 4.77 -1.38 -8.13
N THR A 19 4.73 -0.46 -9.10
CA THR A 19 4.71 -0.85 -10.50
C THR A 19 6.11 -1.01 -11.07
N ASP A 20 6.19 -1.67 -12.21
CA ASP A 20 7.29 -1.48 -13.13
C ASP A 20 7.26 -0.04 -13.73
N PRO A 21 8.36 0.43 -14.37
CA PRO A 21 8.42 1.77 -14.96
C PRO A 21 7.37 2.04 -16.06
N LEU A 22 6.82 1.02 -16.71
CA LEU A 22 5.76 1.18 -17.72
C LEU A 22 4.36 1.19 -17.09
N GLN A 23 4.25 0.98 -15.77
CA GLN A 23 2.98 0.94 -15.02
C GLN A 23 2.03 -0.17 -15.50
N ILE A 24 2.58 -1.28 -15.98
CA ILE A 24 1.83 -2.44 -16.50
C ILE A 24 1.74 -3.56 -15.46
N ILE A 25 2.83 -3.81 -14.74
CA ILE A 25 2.94 -4.91 -13.80
C ILE A 25 3.01 -4.33 -12.39
N VAL A 26 2.13 -4.82 -11.51
CA VAL A 26 2.17 -4.52 -10.08
C VAL A 26 2.89 -5.66 -9.36
N GLN A 27 3.86 -5.32 -8.53
CA GLN A 27 4.61 -6.26 -7.70
C GLN A 27 4.58 -5.84 -6.24
N GLY A 28 4.41 -6.81 -5.33
CA GLY A 28 4.64 -6.59 -3.90
C GLY A 28 6.13 -6.40 -3.64
N LEU A 29 6.49 -5.24 -3.10
CA LEU A 29 7.87 -4.87 -2.82
C LEU A 29 8.35 -5.52 -1.52
N GLU A 30 7.74 -5.13 -0.40
CA GLU A 30 8.13 -5.59 0.94
C GLU A 30 7.01 -5.33 1.96
N THR A 31 7.17 -5.83 3.18
CA THR A 31 6.40 -5.43 4.35
C THR A 31 7.36 -4.89 5.40
N VAL A 32 7.14 -3.65 5.83
CA VAL A 32 8.00 -2.97 6.80
C VAL A 32 7.26 -2.72 8.11
N SER A 33 7.96 -2.50 9.20
CA SER A 33 7.33 -2.05 10.44
C SER A 33 6.80 -0.62 10.27
N THR A 34 5.67 -0.28 10.88
CA THR A 34 5.08 1.07 10.75
C THR A 34 6.05 2.19 11.20
N PRO A 35 6.81 2.04 12.31
CA PRO A 35 7.82 3.03 12.69
C PRO A 35 8.91 3.25 11.64
N ASP A 36 9.32 2.19 10.93
CA ASP A 36 10.42 2.24 9.96
C ASP A 36 9.96 2.67 8.55
N LEU A 37 8.64 2.76 8.31
CA LEU A 37 8.06 3.04 7.00
C LEU A 37 8.63 4.31 6.37
N PHE A 38 8.72 5.39 7.14
CA PHE A 38 9.14 6.68 6.60
C PHE A 38 10.59 6.65 6.10
N ASP A 39 11.48 6.03 6.87
CA ASP A 39 12.89 5.90 6.47
C ASP A 39 13.06 4.93 5.29
N PHE A 40 12.26 3.86 5.23
CA PHE A 40 12.22 2.98 4.08
C PHE A 40 11.83 3.74 2.81
N ILE A 41 10.72 4.49 2.85
CA ILE A 41 10.22 5.25 1.70
C ILE A 41 11.22 6.32 1.26
N ARG A 42 11.82 7.06 2.20
CA ARG A 42 12.88 8.03 1.91
C ARG A 42 14.04 7.39 1.14
N ASN A 43 14.51 6.23 1.61
CA ASN A 43 15.58 5.49 0.94
C ASN A 43 15.16 4.96 -0.44
N TYR A 44 13.88 4.61 -0.61
CA TYR A 44 13.36 4.10 -1.88
C TYR A 44 13.23 5.21 -2.93
N VAL A 45 12.69 6.37 -2.57
CA VAL A 45 12.57 7.55 -3.45
C VAL A 45 13.94 8.04 -3.94
N GLN A 46 15.00 7.87 -3.15
CA GLN A 46 16.37 8.19 -3.57
C GLN A 46 16.94 7.24 -4.63
N LYS A 47 16.45 6.00 -4.68
CA LYS A 47 16.95 4.96 -5.58
C LYS A 47 16.13 4.86 -6.87
N GLU A 48 14.82 5.04 -6.75
CA GLU A 48 13.86 4.85 -7.84
C GLU A 48 12.99 6.10 -8.00
N GLN A 49 12.75 6.52 -9.24
CA GLN A 49 11.84 7.63 -9.51
C GLN A 49 10.40 7.21 -9.28
N ILE A 50 9.69 7.94 -8.43
CA ILE A 50 8.26 7.72 -8.12
C ILE A 50 7.44 8.86 -8.72
N GLU A 51 6.33 8.51 -9.37
CA GLU A 51 5.39 9.47 -9.93
C GLU A 51 4.35 9.87 -8.91
N LYS A 52 3.73 8.88 -8.27
CA LYS A 52 2.64 9.07 -7.31
C LYS A 52 2.70 7.99 -6.24
N MET A 53 2.26 8.35 -5.04
CA MET A 53 2.07 7.44 -3.93
C MET A 53 0.58 7.25 -3.65
N PHE A 54 0.20 6.03 -3.33
CA PHE A 54 -1.13 5.66 -2.87
C PHE A 54 -1.04 5.16 -1.44
N VAL A 55 -1.99 5.55 -0.59
CA VAL A 55 -2.08 5.08 0.80
C VAL A 55 -3.49 4.61 1.07
N GLY A 56 -3.61 3.35 1.50
CA GLY A 56 -4.89 2.79 1.95
C GLY A 56 -5.34 3.45 3.24
N ILE A 57 -6.59 3.90 3.27
CA ILE A 57 -7.23 4.42 4.49
C ILE A 57 -8.31 3.44 4.94
N PRO A 58 -8.12 2.79 6.09
CA PRO A 58 -9.15 1.96 6.67
C PRO A 58 -10.26 2.85 7.22
N ILE A 59 -11.44 2.72 6.64
CA ILE A 59 -12.67 3.34 7.12
C ILE A 59 -13.63 2.28 7.66
N HIS A 60 -14.41 2.64 8.66
CA HIS A 60 -15.44 1.80 9.23
C HIS A 60 -16.60 1.60 8.25
N LYS A 61 -17.41 0.56 8.48
CA LYS A 61 -18.56 0.21 7.63
C LYS A 61 -19.63 1.30 7.57
N ASP A 62 -19.67 2.17 8.58
CA ASP A 62 -20.56 3.33 8.66
C ASP A 62 -19.97 4.59 7.97
N GLY A 63 -18.78 4.45 7.35
CA GLY A 63 -18.07 5.55 6.68
C GLY A 63 -17.24 6.42 7.62
N THR A 64 -17.20 6.13 8.92
CA THR A 64 -16.34 6.86 9.86
C THR A 64 -14.88 6.43 9.74
N GLU A 65 -13.96 7.34 10.00
CA GLU A 65 -12.54 7.03 9.92
C GLU A 65 -12.05 6.25 11.14
N THR A 66 -11.12 5.33 10.91
CA THR A 66 -10.46 4.63 12.01
C THR A 66 -9.42 5.52 12.71
N TYR A 67 -8.99 5.10 13.90
CA TYR A 67 -7.89 5.75 14.63
C TYR A 67 -6.58 5.85 13.82
N LEU A 68 -6.38 4.94 12.85
CA LEU A 68 -5.22 4.96 11.97
C LEU A 68 -5.23 6.13 10.99
N ALA A 69 -6.40 6.65 10.60
CA ALA A 69 -6.49 7.75 9.64
C ALA A 69 -5.72 8.99 10.11
N ALA A 70 -5.71 9.26 11.41
CA ALA A 70 -4.92 10.35 11.99
C ALA A 70 -3.41 10.13 11.82
N ASP A 71 -2.92 8.91 11.99
CA ASP A 71 -1.50 8.59 11.85
C ASP A 71 -1.07 8.54 10.38
N ILE A 72 -1.94 8.04 9.50
CA ILE A 72 -1.76 8.10 8.04
C ILE A 72 -1.63 9.56 7.61
N ARG A 73 -2.53 10.46 8.04
CA ARG A 73 -2.44 11.88 7.68
C ARG A 73 -1.17 12.55 8.17
N LYS A 74 -0.69 12.21 9.38
CA LYS A 74 0.61 12.71 9.87
C LYS A 74 1.74 12.23 8.97
N PHE A 75 1.72 10.96 8.58
CA PHE A 75 2.68 10.40 7.64
C PHE A 75 2.63 11.12 6.29
N VAL A 76 1.45 11.29 5.69
CA VAL A 76 1.24 11.99 4.41
C VAL A 76 1.69 13.45 4.49
N THR A 77 1.35 14.15 5.57
CA THR A 77 1.77 15.55 5.78
C THR A 77 3.29 15.66 5.84
N LYS A 78 3.95 14.76 6.59
CA LYS A 78 5.41 14.71 6.68
C LYS A 78 6.05 14.36 5.33
N PHE A 79 5.47 13.41 4.61
CA PHE A 79 5.96 13.01 3.29
C PHE A 79 5.85 14.15 2.27
N ASN A 80 4.71 14.83 2.20
CA ASN A 80 4.50 15.97 1.30
C ASN A 80 5.40 17.17 1.63
N ALA A 81 5.82 17.32 2.89
CA ALA A 81 6.80 18.34 3.28
C ALA A 81 8.20 18.04 2.73
N ASP A 82 8.60 16.76 2.70
CA ASP A 82 9.90 16.32 2.16
C ASP A 82 9.87 16.19 0.62
N TYR A 83 8.72 15.84 0.03
CA TYR A 83 8.55 15.51 -1.40
C TYR A 83 7.28 16.14 -2.02
N PRO A 84 7.20 17.47 -2.12
CA PRO A 84 6.00 18.17 -2.59
C PRO A 84 5.62 17.87 -4.04
N GLU A 85 6.56 17.38 -4.86
CA GLU A 85 6.36 17.02 -6.25
C GLU A 85 5.71 15.64 -6.45
N ILE A 86 5.70 14.79 -5.43
CA ILE A 86 5.13 13.44 -5.49
C ILE A 86 3.74 13.47 -4.86
N PRO A 87 2.64 13.53 -5.64
CA PRO A 87 1.31 13.53 -5.08
C PRO A 87 1.01 12.22 -4.34
N VAL A 88 0.39 12.35 -3.17
CA VAL A 88 -0.15 11.25 -2.39
C VAL A 88 -1.67 11.19 -2.56
N ILE A 89 -2.18 10.01 -2.93
CA ILE A 89 -3.60 9.74 -3.15
C ILE A 89 -4.08 8.75 -2.10
N GLU A 90 -5.12 9.11 -1.37
CA GLU A 90 -5.77 8.25 -0.39
C GLU A 90 -6.74 7.29 -1.10
N ILE A 91 -6.63 5.98 -0.86
CA ILE A 91 -7.51 4.95 -1.42
C ILE A 91 -8.37 4.36 -0.31
N ASP A 92 -9.67 4.22 -0.58
CA ASP A 92 -10.59 3.51 0.31
C ASP A 92 -10.31 2.00 0.35
N GLU A 93 -10.04 1.47 1.55
CA GLU A 93 -9.71 0.06 1.79
C GLU A 93 -10.91 -0.85 2.09
N GLN A 94 -12.17 -0.39 2.08
CA GLN A 94 -13.32 -1.11 2.66
C GLN A 94 -13.48 -2.59 2.25
N PHE A 95 -12.88 -3.04 1.15
CA PHE A 95 -13.00 -4.42 0.67
C PHE A 95 -11.66 -5.07 0.27
N THR A 96 -10.53 -4.39 0.40
CA THR A 96 -9.25 -4.84 -0.17
C THR A 96 -8.69 -6.05 0.54
N SER A 97 -8.69 -6.11 1.88
CA SER A 97 -8.11 -7.25 2.61
C SER A 97 -8.97 -8.52 2.55
N VAL A 98 -10.29 -8.39 2.44
CA VAL A 98 -11.19 -9.54 2.21
C VAL A 98 -11.00 -10.06 0.79
N ARG A 99 -10.98 -9.16 -0.20
CA ARG A 99 -10.70 -9.49 -1.60
C ARG A 99 -9.30 -10.10 -1.76
N ALA A 100 -8.30 -9.61 -1.02
CA ALA A 100 -6.96 -10.16 -0.98
C ALA A 100 -6.91 -11.60 -0.53
N LYS A 101 -7.61 -11.93 0.56
CA LYS A 101 -7.73 -13.31 1.00
C LYS A 101 -8.39 -14.19 -0.05
N SER A 102 -9.45 -13.72 -0.71
CA SER A 102 -10.12 -14.46 -1.79
C SER A 102 -9.20 -14.69 -2.99
N ILE A 103 -8.50 -13.66 -3.46
CA ILE A 103 -7.53 -13.76 -4.57
C ILE A 103 -6.40 -14.75 -4.22
N LEU A 104 -5.90 -14.74 -2.98
CA LEU A 104 -4.88 -15.70 -2.54
C LEU A 104 -5.42 -17.14 -2.50
N ILE A 105 -6.71 -17.33 -2.21
CA ILE A 105 -7.36 -18.65 -2.24
C ILE A 105 -7.48 -19.13 -3.69
N GLU A 106 -7.96 -18.27 -4.60
CA GLU A 106 -8.13 -18.55 -6.03
C GLU A 106 -6.79 -18.82 -6.73
N GLY A 107 -5.74 -18.07 -6.38
CA GLY A 107 -4.38 -18.25 -6.88
C GLY A 107 -3.64 -19.47 -6.33
N GLY A 108 -4.31 -20.32 -5.54
CA GLY A 108 -3.73 -21.58 -5.05
C GLY A 108 -2.66 -21.44 -3.96
N VAL A 109 -2.52 -20.28 -3.33
CA VAL A 109 -1.53 -20.05 -2.26
C VAL A 109 -1.81 -20.99 -1.10
N LYS A 110 -0.78 -21.57 -0.46
CA LYS A 110 -0.97 -22.55 0.61
C LYS A 110 -1.64 -21.91 1.83
N LYS A 111 -2.42 -22.70 2.57
CA LYS A 111 -3.16 -22.22 3.76
C LYS A 111 -2.25 -21.66 4.87
N LYS A 112 -0.99 -22.11 4.92
CA LYS A 112 0.04 -21.61 5.85
C LYS A 112 0.46 -20.18 5.49
N ASP A 113 0.71 -19.94 4.21
CA ASP A 113 1.17 -18.63 3.71
C ASP A 113 0.02 -17.62 3.73
N ARG A 114 -1.23 -18.09 3.55
CA ARG A 114 -2.45 -17.31 3.81
C ARG A 114 -2.68 -16.90 5.28
N ARG A 115 -1.89 -17.43 6.22
CA ARG A 115 -1.92 -16.99 7.64
C ARG A 115 -0.81 -16.01 7.96
N ASP A 116 0.16 -15.83 7.06
CA ASP A 116 1.19 -14.82 7.24
C ASP A 116 0.58 -13.44 7.00
N LYS A 117 0.52 -12.65 8.07
CA LYS A 117 -0.01 -11.29 8.00
C LYS A 117 0.85 -10.39 7.12
N ALA A 118 2.17 -10.59 7.10
CA ALA A 118 3.03 -9.77 6.24
C ALA A 118 2.71 -10.00 4.76
N GLU A 119 2.53 -11.26 4.35
CA GLU A 119 2.13 -11.56 2.97
C GLU A 119 0.74 -11.00 2.64
N ILE A 120 -0.22 -11.04 3.58
CA ILE A 120 -1.55 -10.44 3.37
C ILE A 120 -1.45 -8.92 3.15
N ASP A 121 -0.68 -8.22 3.98
CA ASP A 121 -0.58 -6.76 3.91
C ASP A 121 0.11 -6.34 2.59
N LYS A 122 1.18 -7.05 2.20
CA LYS A 122 1.85 -6.86 0.89
C LYS A 122 0.89 -7.09 -0.28
N VAL A 123 0.08 -8.14 -0.23
CA VAL A 123 -0.89 -8.48 -1.29
C VAL A 123 -2.03 -7.47 -1.34
N SER A 124 -2.44 -6.91 -0.19
CA SER A 124 -3.47 -5.86 -0.15
C SER A 124 -2.99 -4.60 -0.86
N ALA A 125 -1.73 -4.17 -0.65
CA ALA A 125 -1.13 -3.07 -1.40
C ALA A 125 -1.07 -3.34 -2.92
N VAL A 126 -0.77 -4.58 -3.32
CA VAL A 126 -0.81 -4.99 -4.74
C VAL A 126 -2.21 -4.83 -5.32
N ILE A 127 -3.24 -5.29 -4.61
CA ILE A 127 -4.62 -5.25 -5.08
C ILE A 127 -5.13 -3.83 -5.20
N MET A 128 -4.80 -2.96 -4.25
CA MET A 128 -5.12 -1.53 -4.33
C MET A 128 -4.55 -0.91 -5.61
N LEU A 129 -3.28 -1.19 -5.92
CA LEU A 129 -2.62 -0.64 -7.10
C LEU A 129 -3.17 -1.27 -8.41
N GLN A 130 -3.49 -2.56 -8.41
CA GLN A 130 -4.12 -3.22 -9.56
C GLN A 130 -5.53 -2.69 -9.83
N GLN A 131 -6.31 -2.44 -8.78
CA GLN A 131 -7.65 -1.85 -8.89
C GLN A 131 -7.56 -0.41 -9.45
N TYR A 132 -6.59 0.37 -8.98
CA TYR A 132 -6.35 1.72 -9.51
C TYR A 132 -5.99 1.70 -11.01
N LEU A 133 -5.17 0.74 -11.44
CA LEU A 133 -4.81 0.55 -12.85
C LEU A 133 -5.93 -0.08 -13.70
N GLY A 134 -7.05 -0.48 -13.09
CA GLY A 134 -8.18 -1.10 -13.79
C GLY A 134 -7.92 -2.53 -14.25
N HIS A 135 -6.97 -3.24 -13.64
CA HIS A 135 -6.69 -4.64 -13.96
C HIS A 135 -7.72 -5.61 -13.37
N ILE A 136 -8.46 -5.18 -12.34
CA ILE A 136 -9.44 -5.97 -11.58
C ILE A 136 -10.61 -5.12 -11.08
#